data_AF-A0A7V9N5S5-F1
#
_entry.id   AF-A0A7V9N5S5-F1
#
_cell.length_a   1.000
_cell.length_b   1.000
_cell.length_c   1.000
_cell.angle_alpha   90.00
_cell.angle_beta   90.00
_cell.angle_gamma   90.00
#
_symmetry.space_group_name_H-M   'P 1'
#
loop_
_entity.id
_entity.type
_entity.pdbx_description
1 polymer ?
#
loop_
_entity_poly.entity_id
_entity_poly.type
_entity_poly.pdbx_seq_one_letter_code
_entity_poly.pdbx_strand_id
1 'polypeptide(L)'
;MLEQIRAAEETLAACFAADDYLAFTSLFTPRVLRDEFGVTSPGETPAHSVRYVLLREEIVTVSEAQTHTDGRVSADVVFGFAGERMRARDVFVETGGRLLLDEVIELPLAAAPAATPGPVDEVTLQNLAVLGFAPGDVPGIVSVATLGATIGMQPGRAVALVLGQFDYEICGTGQRCFVPAPVRATWSVAPANGARIDPATGLLTIDPATPSGSVFTVRAAVEGGRHVVETEVHVSTPEANPLVGYWQEEAQLSCGSGTEVTPALPITELVFASDGTFAVTWTPFESYVDYWGTYTVDVARGTLELVVSGGNDIPPDVDGHGRFALDATGRLILSELWLGTTPRMGSDPAHCGHRFVR
;
A
#
# COMPACT_ATOMS: atom_id res chain seq x y z
N MET A 1 -0.34 -2.68 -41.34
CA MET A 1 0.08 -2.09 -40.05
C MET A 1 -0.94 -2.34 -38.94
N LEU A 2 -2.11 -1.66 -38.90
CA LEU A 2 -3.06 -1.84 -37.79
C LEU A 2 -3.46 -3.31 -37.56
N GLU A 3 -3.77 -4.05 -38.62
CA GLU A 3 -4.06 -5.50 -38.56
C GLU A 3 -2.86 -6.34 -38.08
N GLN A 4 -1.63 -5.93 -38.42
CA GLN A 4 -0.42 -6.64 -37.97
C GLN A 4 -0.16 -6.41 -36.48
N ILE A 5 -0.38 -5.17 -36.00
CA ILE A 5 -0.27 -4.84 -34.58
C ILE A 5 -1.37 -5.59 -33.81
N ARG A 6 -2.61 -5.59 -34.30
CA ARG A 6 -3.70 -6.36 -33.71
C ARG A 6 -3.37 -7.85 -33.59
N ALA A 7 -2.85 -8.46 -34.65
CA ALA A 7 -2.45 -9.87 -34.60
C ALA A 7 -1.33 -10.13 -33.59
N ALA A 8 -0.37 -9.21 -33.44
CA ALA A 8 0.68 -9.30 -32.42
C ALA A 8 0.11 -9.23 -31.00
N GLU A 9 -0.80 -8.29 -30.75
CA GLU A 9 -1.52 -8.13 -29.48
C GLU A 9 -2.37 -9.34 -29.12
N GLU A 10 -3.15 -9.86 -30.08
CA GLU A 10 -3.97 -11.06 -29.86
C GLU A 10 -3.09 -12.29 -29.59
N THR A 11 -1.89 -12.37 -30.19
CA THR A 11 -0.93 -13.44 -29.90
C THR A 11 -0.37 -13.31 -28.47
N LEU A 12 -0.04 -12.09 -28.04
CA LEU A 12 0.36 -11.82 -26.65
C LEU A 12 -0.72 -12.29 -25.67
N ALA A 13 -1.96 -11.85 -25.87
CA ALA A 13 -3.07 -12.24 -25.00
C ALA A 13 -3.32 -13.76 -25.00
N ALA A 14 -3.24 -14.41 -26.17
CA ALA A 14 -3.40 -15.85 -26.27
C ALA A 14 -2.30 -16.64 -25.54
N CYS A 15 -1.03 -16.21 -25.64
CA CYS A 15 0.06 -16.83 -24.89
C CYS A 15 -0.12 -16.67 -23.37
N PHE A 16 -0.54 -15.48 -22.93
CA PHE A 16 -0.80 -15.20 -21.52
C PHE A 16 -1.95 -16.06 -20.99
N ALA A 17 -3.09 -16.09 -21.68
CA ALA A 17 -4.27 -16.87 -21.29
C ALA A 17 -4.04 -18.39 -21.30
N ALA A 18 -3.03 -18.86 -22.03
CA ALA A 18 -2.64 -20.28 -22.07
C ALA A 18 -1.57 -20.64 -21.02
N ASP A 19 -1.17 -19.71 -20.16
CA ASP A 19 -0.03 -19.83 -19.23
C ASP A 19 1.31 -20.21 -19.93
N ASP A 20 1.45 -19.89 -21.24
CA ASP A 20 2.68 -20.12 -22.00
C ASP A 20 3.59 -18.89 -21.90
N TYR A 21 4.14 -18.68 -20.70
CA TYR A 21 4.95 -17.51 -20.38
C TYR A 21 6.27 -17.43 -21.17
N LEU A 22 6.79 -18.57 -21.62
CA LEU A 22 7.98 -18.59 -22.49
C LEU A 22 7.62 -18.08 -23.88
N ALA A 23 6.50 -18.54 -24.46
CA ALA A 23 6.05 -18.01 -25.74
C ALA A 23 5.68 -16.52 -25.62
N PHE A 24 5.02 -16.13 -24.53
CA PHE A 24 4.67 -14.74 -24.25
C PHE A 24 5.91 -13.83 -24.23
N THR A 25 6.90 -14.16 -23.40
CA THR A 25 8.14 -13.35 -23.27
C THR A 25 9.02 -13.42 -24.52
N SER A 26 8.88 -14.45 -25.37
CA SER A 26 9.56 -14.51 -26.67
C SER A 26 9.07 -13.48 -27.68
N LEU A 27 7.94 -12.83 -27.41
CA LEU A 27 7.39 -11.74 -28.20
C LEU A 27 7.94 -10.37 -27.77
N PHE A 28 8.88 -10.32 -26.82
CA PHE A 28 9.47 -9.09 -26.30
C PHE A 28 10.88 -8.86 -26.85
N THR A 29 11.26 -7.60 -27.01
CA THR A 29 12.66 -7.27 -27.28
C THR A 29 13.50 -7.47 -26.01
N PRO A 30 14.83 -7.66 -26.13
CA PRO A 30 15.73 -7.71 -24.97
C PRO A 30 15.72 -6.45 -24.11
N ARG A 31 15.22 -5.33 -24.66
CA ARG A 31 15.03 -4.07 -23.92
C ARG A 31 13.88 -4.22 -22.93
N VAL A 32 12.68 -4.55 -23.40
CA VAL A 32 11.51 -4.80 -22.53
C VAL A 32 11.80 -5.88 -21.50
N LEU A 33 12.46 -6.97 -21.89
CA LEU A 33 12.82 -8.02 -20.93
C LEU A 33 13.67 -7.51 -19.76
N ARG A 34 14.57 -6.58 -20.03
CA ARG A 34 15.43 -5.97 -19.00
C ARG A 34 14.66 -4.96 -18.16
N ASP A 35 13.89 -4.10 -18.83
CA ASP A 35 13.19 -2.99 -18.19
C ASP A 35 12.06 -3.54 -17.28
N GLU A 36 11.34 -4.56 -17.74
CA GLU A 36 10.16 -5.12 -17.05
C GLU A 36 10.49 -6.29 -16.11
N PHE A 37 11.49 -7.10 -16.44
CA PHE A 37 11.77 -8.35 -15.71
C PHE A 37 13.20 -8.47 -15.19
N GLY A 38 14.09 -7.51 -15.50
CA GLY A 38 15.50 -7.57 -15.09
C GLY A 38 16.30 -8.70 -15.75
N VAL A 39 15.79 -9.32 -16.82
CA VAL A 39 16.43 -10.45 -17.52
C VAL A 39 16.77 -10.09 -18.96
N THR A 40 17.62 -10.90 -19.61
CA THR A 40 18.09 -10.61 -20.98
C THR A 40 17.59 -11.59 -22.03
N SER A 41 16.99 -12.70 -21.60
CA SER A 41 16.42 -13.70 -22.48
C SER A 41 15.06 -14.20 -21.97
N PRO A 42 14.13 -14.58 -22.86
CA PRO A 42 12.81 -15.09 -22.46
C PRO A 42 12.88 -16.26 -21.48
N GLY A 43 13.86 -17.16 -21.65
CA GLY A 43 14.03 -18.35 -20.82
C GLY A 43 14.52 -18.08 -19.39
N GLU A 44 15.00 -16.86 -19.11
CA GLU A 44 15.37 -16.42 -17.76
C GLU A 44 14.17 -15.86 -16.99
N THR A 45 13.05 -15.56 -17.68
CA THR A 45 11.92 -14.87 -17.06
C THR A 45 11.22 -15.78 -16.05
N PRO A 46 11.16 -15.41 -14.76
CA PRO A 46 10.45 -16.22 -13.78
C PRO A 46 8.96 -16.25 -14.13
N ALA A 47 8.35 -17.44 -14.18
CA ALA A 47 6.93 -17.61 -14.52
C ALA A 47 6.00 -16.75 -13.65
N HIS A 48 6.35 -16.56 -12.37
CA HIS A 48 5.58 -15.69 -11.49
C HIS A 48 5.68 -14.22 -11.92
N SER A 49 6.83 -13.72 -12.35
CA SER A 49 7.00 -12.33 -12.79
C SER A 49 6.18 -12.01 -14.05
N VAL A 50 6.07 -12.95 -14.99
CA VAL A 50 5.28 -12.76 -16.22
C VAL A 50 3.81 -12.53 -15.93
N ARG A 51 3.30 -13.17 -14.88
CA ARG A 51 1.90 -13.03 -14.45
C ARG A 51 1.56 -11.65 -13.89
N TYR A 52 2.49 -10.71 -13.77
CA TYR A 52 2.23 -9.43 -13.08
C TYR A 52 2.62 -8.16 -13.84
N VAL A 53 3.49 -8.22 -14.86
CA VAL A 53 4.08 -6.99 -15.42
C VAL A 53 3.41 -6.51 -16.72
N LEU A 54 2.93 -7.43 -17.58
CA LEU A 54 2.28 -7.08 -18.85
C LEU A 54 1.00 -7.88 -19.04
N LEU A 55 0.02 -7.52 -18.22
CA LEU A 55 -1.20 -8.26 -17.98
C LEU A 55 -2.21 -8.09 -19.13
N ARG A 56 -2.37 -9.10 -20.00
CA ARG A 56 -3.27 -9.02 -21.16
C ARG A 56 -4.08 -10.31 -21.28
N GLU A 57 -5.26 -10.37 -20.67
CA GLU A 57 -6.17 -11.52 -20.81
C GLU A 57 -6.96 -11.44 -22.12
N GLU A 58 -7.38 -10.24 -22.49
CA GLU A 58 -8.19 -9.99 -23.69
C GLU A 58 -7.80 -8.65 -24.34
N ILE A 59 -7.72 -8.62 -25.66
CA ILE A 59 -7.57 -7.36 -26.41
C ILE A 59 -8.96 -6.85 -26.77
N VAL A 60 -9.33 -5.70 -26.20
CA VAL A 60 -10.64 -5.07 -26.42
C VAL A 60 -10.63 -4.24 -27.70
N THR A 61 -9.65 -3.36 -27.86
CA THR A 61 -9.49 -2.54 -29.06
C THR A 61 -8.04 -2.23 -29.36
N VAL A 62 -7.69 -2.14 -30.65
CA VAL A 62 -6.43 -1.59 -31.15
C VAL A 62 -6.75 -0.45 -32.09
N SER A 63 -6.15 0.71 -31.88
CA SER A 63 -6.47 1.98 -32.57
C SER A 63 -5.24 2.89 -32.73
N GLU A 64 -5.38 4.01 -33.44
CA GLU A 64 -4.33 5.05 -33.52
C GLU A 64 -2.95 4.52 -33.93
N ALA A 65 -2.89 3.61 -34.89
CA ALA A 65 -1.63 3.02 -35.31
C ALA A 65 -0.72 4.02 -36.04
N GLN A 66 0.56 4.06 -35.68
CA GLN A 66 1.57 5.00 -36.16
C GLN A 66 2.85 4.28 -36.55
N THR A 67 3.58 4.84 -37.53
CA THR A 67 4.96 4.46 -37.85
C THR A 67 5.88 5.57 -37.40
N HIS A 68 6.89 5.24 -36.62
CA HIS A 68 7.90 6.15 -36.11
C HIS A 68 9.03 6.34 -37.12
N THR A 69 9.78 7.43 -36.99
CA THR A 69 10.90 7.76 -37.89
C THR A 69 12.05 6.77 -37.81
N ASP A 70 12.17 6.03 -36.70
CA ASP A 70 13.14 4.97 -36.47
C ASP A 70 12.69 3.59 -37.02
N GLY A 71 11.52 3.53 -37.66
CA GLY A 71 10.96 2.31 -38.24
C GLY A 71 10.13 1.48 -37.26
N ARG A 72 10.02 1.87 -35.97
CA ARG A 72 9.09 1.23 -35.03
C ARG A 72 7.65 1.53 -35.43
N VAL A 73 6.73 0.66 -34.99
CA VAL A 73 5.28 0.90 -35.12
C VAL A 73 4.64 0.91 -33.75
N SER A 74 3.57 1.67 -33.56
CA SER A 74 2.85 1.67 -32.29
C SER A 74 1.35 1.78 -32.50
N ALA A 75 0.56 1.37 -31.51
CA ALA A 75 -0.88 1.59 -31.48
C ALA A 75 -1.38 1.81 -30.05
N ASP A 76 -2.53 2.46 -29.90
CA ASP A 76 -3.26 2.49 -28.65
C ASP A 76 -4.03 1.18 -28.49
N VAL A 77 -3.80 0.50 -27.39
CA VAL A 77 -4.40 -0.78 -27.05
C VAL A 77 -5.22 -0.62 -25.79
N VAL A 78 -6.47 -1.08 -25.84
CA VAL A 78 -7.31 -1.29 -24.66
C VAL A 78 -7.42 -2.79 -24.46
N PHE A 79 -7.09 -3.26 -23.27
CA PHE A 79 -7.06 -4.68 -22.93
C PHE A 79 -7.70 -4.95 -21.57
N GLY A 80 -8.19 -6.16 -21.37
CA GLY A 80 -8.79 -6.64 -20.14
C GLY A 80 -7.77 -7.39 -19.28
N PHE A 81 -7.90 -7.26 -17.96
CA PHE A 81 -7.20 -8.07 -16.98
C PHE A 81 -8.00 -8.12 -15.67
N ALA A 82 -8.25 -9.30 -15.13
CA ALA A 82 -8.94 -9.49 -13.86
C ALA A 82 -10.29 -8.73 -13.78
N GLY A 83 -10.98 -8.58 -14.91
CA GLY A 83 -12.24 -7.82 -15.01
C GLY A 83 -12.09 -6.31 -15.14
N GLU A 84 -10.89 -5.76 -15.05
CA GLU A 84 -10.60 -4.35 -15.31
C GLU A 84 -10.19 -4.09 -16.76
N ARG A 85 -10.27 -2.83 -17.19
CA ARG A 85 -9.76 -2.39 -18.49
C ARG A 85 -8.53 -1.54 -18.28
N MET A 86 -7.48 -1.84 -19.02
CA MET A 86 -6.23 -1.09 -19.11
C MET A 86 -6.04 -0.50 -20.50
N ARG A 87 -5.26 0.58 -20.59
CA ARG A 87 -4.96 1.27 -21.83
C ARG A 87 -3.48 1.61 -21.88
N ALA A 88 -2.83 1.24 -22.97
CA ALA A 88 -1.43 1.59 -23.22
C ALA A 88 -1.24 1.99 -24.68
N ARG A 89 -0.13 2.65 -24.97
CA ARG A 89 0.45 2.71 -26.30
C ARG A 89 1.60 1.73 -26.36
N ASP A 90 1.39 0.67 -27.11
CA ASP A 90 2.37 -0.37 -27.31
C ASP A 90 3.21 -0.06 -28.53
N VAL A 91 4.52 -0.09 -28.36
CA VAL A 91 5.50 0.15 -29.41
C VAL A 91 6.19 -1.16 -29.75
N PHE A 92 6.29 -1.44 -31.04
CA PHE A 92 6.81 -2.67 -31.60
C PHE A 92 7.98 -2.41 -32.53
N VAL A 93 8.92 -3.36 -32.53
CA VAL A 93 10.00 -3.47 -33.51
C VAL A 93 9.75 -4.68 -34.40
N GLU A 94 9.85 -4.52 -35.72
CA GLU A 94 9.80 -5.66 -36.64
C GLU A 94 11.13 -6.40 -36.67
N THR A 95 11.11 -7.69 -36.32
CA THR A 95 12.28 -8.57 -36.34
C THR A 95 11.89 -9.91 -36.96
N GLY A 96 12.56 -10.31 -38.06
CA GLY A 96 12.31 -11.61 -38.70
C GLY A 96 10.88 -11.81 -39.20
N GLY A 97 10.18 -10.74 -39.61
CA GLY A 97 8.80 -10.78 -40.07
C GLY A 97 7.76 -10.90 -38.95
N ARG A 98 8.16 -10.65 -37.69
CA ARG A 98 7.29 -10.58 -36.52
C ARG A 98 7.44 -9.23 -35.83
N LEU A 99 6.36 -8.74 -35.23
CA LEU A 99 6.42 -7.59 -34.34
C LEU A 99 6.75 -8.08 -32.93
N LEU A 100 7.81 -7.53 -32.35
CA LEU A 100 8.18 -7.75 -30.95
C LEU A 100 7.86 -6.49 -30.15
N LEU A 101 7.25 -6.65 -28.98
CA LEU A 101 6.96 -5.54 -28.07
C LEU A 101 8.28 -4.96 -27.55
N ASP A 102 8.47 -3.66 -27.76
CA ASP A 102 9.71 -2.92 -27.46
C ASP A 102 9.53 -1.86 -26.37
N GLU A 103 8.32 -1.35 -26.18
CA GLU A 103 8.01 -0.34 -25.18
C GLU A 103 6.51 -0.34 -24.89
N VAL A 104 6.15 -0.13 -23.64
CA VAL A 104 4.77 0.01 -23.19
C VAL A 104 4.64 1.37 -22.52
N ILE A 105 3.78 2.22 -23.08
CA ILE A 105 3.52 3.55 -22.54
C ILE A 105 2.12 3.54 -21.96
N GLU A 106 2.00 3.55 -20.63
CA GLU A 106 0.70 3.61 -19.98
C GLU A 106 -0.06 4.87 -20.41
N LEU A 107 -1.32 4.68 -20.79
CA LEU A 107 -2.22 5.78 -21.14
C LEU A 107 -3.35 5.84 -20.11
N PRO A 108 -3.82 7.04 -19.76
CA PRO A 108 -5.01 7.14 -18.93
C PRO A 108 -6.20 6.48 -19.64
N LEU A 109 -6.89 5.59 -18.94
CA LEU A 109 -8.23 5.23 -19.35
C LEU A 109 -9.12 6.46 -19.25
N ALA A 110 -9.97 6.66 -20.26
CA ALA A 110 -11.17 7.44 -20.01
C ALA A 110 -11.88 6.76 -18.84
N ALA A 111 -12.11 7.49 -17.75
CA ALA A 111 -12.78 6.95 -16.57
C ALA A 111 -14.00 6.18 -17.05
N ALA A 112 -14.08 4.89 -16.70
CA ALA A 112 -15.30 4.14 -16.92
C ALA A 112 -16.45 5.01 -16.37
N PRO A 113 -17.56 5.18 -17.10
CA PRO A 113 -18.70 5.89 -16.55
C PRO A 113 -18.98 5.24 -15.20
N ALA A 114 -18.90 6.03 -14.12
CA ALA A 114 -18.96 5.53 -12.76
C ALA A 114 -20.11 4.54 -12.70
N ALA A 115 -19.79 3.27 -12.43
CA ALA A 115 -20.79 2.22 -12.39
C ALA A 115 -21.92 2.73 -11.51
N THR A 116 -23.14 2.78 -12.05
CA THR A 116 -24.26 3.27 -11.26
C THR A 116 -24.39 2.31 -10.09
N PRO A 117 -24.30 2.77 -8.82
CA PRO A 117 -24.29 1.88 -7.67
C PRO A 117 -25.51 0.95 -7.72
N GLY A 118 -25.25 -0.34 -7.93
CA GLY A 118 -26.25 -1.39 -7.81
C GLY A 118 -26.41 -1.81 -6.35
N PRO A 119 -27.49 -2.53 -6.01
CA PRO A 119 -27.59 -3.16 -4.69
C PRO A 119 -26.43 -4.14 -4.50
N VAL A 120 -25.77 -4.03 -3.37
CA VAL A 120 -24.60 -4.82 -2.99
C VAL A 120 -25.08 -6.16 -2.42
N ASP A 121 -24.41 -7.27 -2.72
CA ASP A 121 -24.75 -8.54 -2.09
C ASP A 121 -24.38 -8.56 -0.59
N GLU A 122 -24.94 -9.52 0.15
CA GLU A 122 -24.76 -9.60 1.60
C GLU A 122 -23.32 -9.89 2.03
N VAL A 123 -22.55 -10.63 1.22
CA VAL A 123 -21.15 -10.95 1.52
C VAL A 123 -20.30 -9.69 1.40
N THR A 124 -20.49 -8.95 0.30
CA THR A 124 -19.78 -7.68 0.09
C THR A 124 -20.11 -6.68 1.20
N LEU A 125 -21.39 -6.56 1.62
CA LEU A 125 -21.76 -5.68 2.74
C LEU A 125 -21.02 -5.99 4.03
N GLN A 126 -20.92 -7.27 4.40
CA GLN A 126 -20.29 -7.72 5.64
C GLN A 126 -18.77 -7.50 5.65
N ASN A 127 -18.16 -7.36 4.47
CA ASN A 127 -16.72 -7.16 4.30
C ASN A 127 -16.34 -5.69 4.05
N LEU A 128 -17.30 -4.75 4.06
CA LEU A 128 -17.01 -3.35 3.84
C LEU A 128 -16.16 -2.78 4.97
N ALA A 129 -15.16 -2.00 4.57
CA ALA A 129 -14.28 -1.21 5.43
C ALA A 129 -14.21 0.23 4.94
N VAL A 130 -13.75 1.12 5.81
CA VAL A 130 -13.51 2.54 5.48
C VAL A 130 -12.01 2.78 5.39
N LEU A 131 -11.57 3.45 4.32
CA LEU A 131 -10.20 3.93 4.18
C LEU A 131 -10.20 5.41 3.77
N GLY A 132 -9.16 6.14 4.19
CA GLY A 132 -8.98 7.55 3.88
C GLY A 132 -8.01 7.80 2.72
N PHE A 133 -8.38 8.68 1.80
CA PHE A 133 -7.58 9.13 0.65
C PHE A 133 -7.40 10.64 0.67
N ALA A 134 -6.36 11.16 0.00
CA ALA A 134 -6.20 12.61 -0.08
C ALA A 134 -7.41 13.23 -0.83
N PRO A 135 -7.86 14.44 -0.44
CA PRO A 135 -8.99 15.08 -1.11
C PRO A 135 -8.72 15.31 -2.60
N GLY A 136 -9.62 14.81 -3.45
CA GLY A 136 -9.52 14.95 -4.91
C GLY A 136 -8.81 13.81 -5.62
N ASP A 137 -8.18 12.89 -4.88
CA ASP A 137 -7.66 11.66 -5.46
C ASP A 137 -8.83 10.79 -5.95
N VAL A 138 -8.64 10.15 -7.10
CA VAL A 138 -9.55 9.10 -7.57
C VAL A 138 -9.24 7.86 -6.73
N PRO A 139 -10.21 7.29 -6.00
CA PRO A 139 -9.97 6.09 -5.21
C PRO A 139 -9.57 4.95 -6.15
N GLY A 140 -8.32 4.54 -6.06
CA GLY A 140 -7.78 3.37 -6.74
C GLY A 140 -7.67 2.18 -5.79
N ILE A 141 -7.31 1.03 -6.35
CA ILE A 141 -6.85 -0.10 -5.56
C ILE A 141 -5.54 0.30 -4.90
N VAL A 142 -5.44 0.12 -3.57
CA VAL A 142 -4.22 0.42 -2.82
C VAL A 142 -3.79 -0.79 -2.01
N SER A 143 -2.48 -1.09 -2.06
CA SER A 143 -1.87 -2.08 -1.18
C SER A 143 -1.82 -1.52 0.24
N VAL A 144 -2.32 -2.29 1.20
CA VAL A 144 -2.40 -1.89 2.60
C VAL A 144 -1.51 -2.82 3.41
N ALA A 145 -0.28 -2.36 3.65
CA ALA A 145 0.74 -3.11 4.39
C ALA A 145 0.37 -3.31 5.86
N THR A 146 -0.40 -2.40 6.46
CA THR A 146 -0.73 -2.46 7.89
C THR A 146 -2.22 -2.25 8.12
N LEU A 147 -2.82 -3.19 8.85
CA LEU A 147 -4.14 -3.06 9.44
C LEU A 147 -4.12 -2.01 10.56
N GLY A 148 -4.10 -0.72 10.19
CA GLY A 148 -4.58 0.32 11.08
C GLY A 148 -6.10 0.39 10.92
N ALA A 149 -6.86 -0.24 11.81
CA ALA A 149 -8.33 -0.13 11.81
C ALA A 149 -8.83 1.31 12.06
N THR A 150 -7.90 2.21 12.41
CA THR A 150 -8.13 3.61 12.74
C THR A 150 -7.42 4.54 11.76
N ILE A 151 -8.04 5.69 11.50
CA ILE A 151 -7.50 6.72 10.61
C ILE A 151 -6.82 7.80 11.45
N GLY A 152 -5.53 8.02 11.25
CA GLY A 152 -4.81 9.14 11.86
C GLY A 152 -4.99 10.43 11.05
N MET A 153 -5.33 11.54 11.73
CA MET A 153 -5.46 12.85 11.09
C MET A 153 -4.80 13.97 11.90
N GLN A 154 -4.41 15.05 11.23
CA GLN A 154 -3.97 16.29 11.89
C GLN A 154 -5.09 17.35 11.86
N PRO A 155 -5.12 18.27 12.83
CA PRO A 155 -6.03 19.42 12.81
C PRO A 155 -5.92 20.23 11.52
N GLY A 156 -7.06 20.67 10.98
CA GLY A 156 -7.15 21.46 9.75
C GLY A 156 -6.98 20.65 8.46
N ARG A 157 -6.79 19.33 8.54
CA ARG A 157 -6.69 18.45 7.37
C ARG A 157 -8.05 17.87 6.99
N ALA A 158 -8.18 17.57 5.71
CA ALA A 158 -9.32 16.86 5.15
C ALA A 158 -8.87 15.55 4.50
N VAL A 159 -9.76 14.57 4.49
CA VAL A 159 -9.56 13.26 3.88
C VAL A 159 -10.87 12.83 3.21
N ALA A 160 -10.79 12.23 2.03
CA ALA A 160 -11.93 11.60 1.39
C ALA A 160 -12.06 10.17 1.92
N LEU A 161 -13.17 9.87 2.60
CA LEU A 161 -13.44 8.52 3.08
C LEU A 161 -14.13 7.70 2.01
N VAL A 162 -13.63 6.49 1.83
CA VAL A 162 -14.08 5.57 0.79
C VAL A 162 -14.48 4.25 1.43
N LEU A 163 -15.60 3.69 0.95
CA LEU A 163 -16.00 2.33 1.26
C LEU A 163 -15.39 1.37 0.26
N GLY A 164 -14.91 0.24 0.74
CA GLY A 164 -14.31 -0.79 -0.08
C GLY A 164 -14.18 -2.08 0.68
N GLN A 165 -13.61 -3.08 0.04
CA GLN A 165 -13.33 -4.38 0.63
C GLN A 165 -11.85 -4.67 0.58
N PHE A 166 -11.39 -5.52 1.48
CA PHE A 166 -10.04 -6.04 1.39
C PHE A 166 -10.03 -7.31 0.57
N ASP A 167 -9.21 -7.34 -0.47
CA ASP A 167 -9.06 -8.45 -1.40
C ASP A 167 -7.57 -8.85 -1.47
N TYR A 168 -7.30 -10.15 -1.36
CA TYR A 168 -5.95 -10.72 -1.38
C TYR A 168 -5.53 -11.21 -2.78
N GLU A 169 -6.48 -11.34 -3.70
CA GLU A 169 -6.25 -11.85 -5.05
C GLU A 169 -5.91 -10.70 -6.01
N ILE A 170 -6.58 -9.55 -5.85
CA ILE A 170 -6.52 -8.44 -6.82
C ILE A 170 -5.12 -7.85 -7.03
N CYS A 171 -4.28 -7.73 -5.99
CA CYS A 171 -2.96 -7.12 -6.14
C CYS A 171 -1.84 -8.11 -6.49
N GLY A 172 -2.14 -9.40 -6.59
CA GLY A 172 -1.11 -10.42 -6.71
C GLY A 172 -0.16 -10.46 -5.51
N THR A 173 0.72 -11.45 -5.47
CA THR A 173 1.75 -11.61 -4.42
C THR A 173 1.25 -11.76 -2.97
N GLY A 174 -0.03 -12.13 -2.78
CA GLY A 174 -0.65 -12.29 -1.46
C GLY A 174 -0.77 -11.00 -0.64
N GLN A 175 -0.55 -9.85 -1.29
CA GLN A 175 -0.76 -8.55 -0.67
C GLN A 175 -2.25 -8.31 -0.45
N ARG A 176 -2.57 -7.75 0.72
CA ARG A 176 -3.92 -7.31 1.03
C ARG A 176 -4.17 -5.94 0.40
N CYS A 177 -5.14 -5.87 -0.49
CA CYS A 177 -5.50 -4.63 -1.16
C CYS A 177 -6.88 -4.13 -0.79
N PHE A 178 -6.99 -2.82 -0.63
CA PHE A 178 -8.27 -2.17 -0.49
C PHE A 178 -8.81 -1.85 -1.88
N VAL A 179 -9.99 -2.40 -2.18
CA VAL A 179 -10.66 -2.26 -3.46
C VAL A 179 -11.91 -1.41 -3.23
N PRO A 180 -11.96 -0.17 -3.75
CA PRO A 180 -13.13 0.70 -3.60
C PRO A 180 -14.40 0.03 -4.12
N ALA A 181 -15.45 0.07 -3.32
CA ALA A 181 -16.74 -0.49 -3.67
C ALA A 181 -17.70 0.66 -4.03
N PRO A 182 -18.35 0.64 -5.22
CA PRO A 182 -19.26 1.70 -5.67
C PRO A 182 -20.61 1.59 -4.95
N VAL A 183 -20.61 1.84 -3.64
CA VAL A 183 -21.78 1.67 -2.76
C VAL A 183 -22.34 3.03 -2.34
N ARG A 184 -23.67 3.13 -2.24
CA ARG A 184 -24.30 4.34 -1.72
C ARG A 184 -24.28 4.33 -0.20
N ALA A 185 -23.72 5.37 0.40
CA ALA A 185 -23.74 5.55 1.85
C ALA A 185 -24.10 6.98 2.21
N THR A 186 -24.64 7.15 3.42
CA THR A 186 -24.77 8.44 4.08
C THR A 186 -23.76 8.50 5.22
N TRP A 187 -22.87 9.48 5.17
CA TRP A 187 -21.78 9.63 6.13
C TRP A 187 -22.18 10.52 7.30
N SER A 188 -21.64 10.21 8.48
CA SER A 188 -21.80 11.03 9.69
C SER A 188 -20.58 10.90 10.59
N VAL A 189 -20.34 11.91 11.42
CA VAL A 189 -19.22 11.95 12.37
C VAL A 189 -19.71 12.36 13.74
N ALA A 190 -19.21 11.69 14.78
CA ALA A 190 -19.53 11.98 16.17
C ALA A 190 -18.24 11.98 17.03
N PRO A 191 -18.08 12.92 17.97
CA PRO A 191 -18.92 14.10 18.19
C PRO A 191 -18.82 15.09 17.00
N ALA A 192 -19.85 15.91 16.80
CA ALA A 192 -19.88 16.90 15.71
C ALA A 192 -19.03 18.16 15.98
N ASN A 193 -18.50 18.31 17.20
CA ASN A 193 -17.65 19.45 17.56
C ASN A 193 -16.18 19.09 17.26
N GLY A 194 -15.52 19.86 16.41
CA GLY A 194 -14.11 19.66 16.02
C GLY A 194 -13.91 18.82 14.76
N ALA A 195 -14.99 18.29 14.18
CA ALA A 195 -14.95 17.61 12.89
C ALA A 195 -16.26 17.81 12.13
N ARG A 196 -16.17 17.84 10.81
CA ARG A 196 -17.31 17.89 9.90
C ARG A 196 -17.12 16.88 8.78
N ILE A 197 -18.21 16.25 8.35
CA ILE A 197 -18.19 15.33 7.21
C ILE A 197 -19.32 15.70 6.26
N ASP A 198 -19.02 15.70 4.96
CA ASP A 198 -20.06 15.79 3.94
C ASP A 198 -20.82 14.45 3.88
N PRO A 199 -22.14 14.44 4.14
CA PRO A 199 -22.92 13.21 4.22
C PRO A 199 -23.04 12.47 2.89
N ALA A 200 -22.86 13.14 1.75
CA ALA A 200 -22.97 12.54 0.43
C ALA A 200 -21.62 12.06 -0.10
N THR A 201 -20.53 12.79 0.18
CA THR A 201 -19.21 12.52 -0.41
C THR A 201 -18.25 11.81 0.53
N GLY A 202 -18.51 11.80 1.85
CA GLY A 202 -17.57 11.24 2.82
C GLY A 202 -16.33 12.10 3.04
N LEU A 203 -16.31 13.35 2.54
CA LEU A 203 -15.22 14.28 2.78
C LEU A 203 -15.22 14.72 4.25
N LEU A 204 -14.34 14.11 5.04
CA LEU A 204 -14.13 14.44 6.44
C LEU A 204 -13.10 15.57 6.55
N THR A 205 -13.38 16.56 7.38
CA THR A 205 -12.42 17.60 7.77
C THR A 205 -12.36 17.73 9.27
N ILE A 206 -11.14 17.75 9.82
CA ILE A 206 -10.88 18.06 11.21
C ILE A 206 -10.68 19.57 11.34
N ASP A 207 -11.36 20.21 12.27
CA ASP A 207 -11.22 21.65 12.47
C ASP A 207 -9.79 22.01 12.95
N PRO A 208 -9.22 23.15 12.53
CA PRO A 208 -7.86 23.53 12.94
C PRO A 208 -7.66 23.70 14.45
N ALA A 209 -8.74 23.96 15.19
CA ALA A 209 -8.71 24.15 16.64
C ALA A 209 -8.90 22.84 17.43
N THR A 210 -9.11 21.72 16.74
CA THR A 210 -9.35 20.43 17.39
C THR A 210 -8.10 19.97 18.13
N PRO A 211 -8.19 19.68 19.44
CA PRO A 211 -7.03 19.25 20.22
C PRO A 211 -6.47 17.90 19.74
N SER A 212 -5.16 17.74 19.84
CA SER A 212 -4.52 16.42 19.76
C SER A 212 -5.08 15.48 20.83
N GLY A 213 -5.23 14.20 20.51
CA GLY A 213 -5.89 13.18 21.34
C GLY A 213 -7.41 13.14 21.20
N SER A 214 -8.01 14.00 20.36
CA SER A 214 -9.44 13.90 20.07
C SER A 214 -9.72 12.65 19.22
N VAL A 215 -10.81 11.95 19.54
CA VAL A 215 -11.26 10.76 18.79
C VAL A 215 -12.66 11.01 18.25
N PHE A 216 -12.86 10.68 16.98
CA PHE A 216 -14.16 10.75 16.31
C PHE A 216 -14.56 9.38 15.80
N THR A 217 -15.82 9.01 15.99
CA THR A 217 -16.42 7.87 15.29
C THR A 217 -17.04 8.39 13.99
N VAL A 218 -16.58 7.86 12.87
CA VAL A 218 -17.21 8.07 11.57
C VAL A 218 -18.07 6.86 11.23
N ARG A 219 -19.27 7.12 10.73
CA ARG A 219 -20.23 6.09 10.34
C ARG A 219 -20.66 6.27 8.90
N ALA A 220 -20.67 5.18 8.15
CA ALA A 220 -21.25 5.09 6.82
C ALA A 220 -22.51 4.23 6.87
N ALA A 221 -23.68 4.85 6.77
CA ALA A 221 -24.96 4.15 6.67
C ALA A 221 -25.16 3.72 5.21
N VAL A 222 -24.84 2.47 4.91
CA VAL A 222 -24.89 1.88 3.57
C VAL A 222 -26.34 1.57 3.19
N GLU A 223 -26.73 1.98 1.98
CA GLU A 223 -28.05 1.74 1.39
C GLU A 223 -29.23 2.10 2.32
N GLY A 224 -29.21 3.32 2.87
CA GLY A 224 -30.26 3.79 3.77
C GLY A 224 -30.23 3.15 5.15
N GLY A 225 -29.07 2.60 5.55
CA GLY A 225 -28.87 1.98 6.86
C GLY A 225 -29.12 0.48 6.91
N ARG A 226 -29.16 -0.20 5.75
CA ARG A 226 -29.18 -1.67 5.67
C ARG A 226 -27.96 -2.28 6.36
N HIS A 227 -26.82 -1.61 6.25
CA HIS A 227 -25.60 -1.92 6.97
C HIS A 227 -24.93 -0.62 7.44
N VAL A 228 -24.17 -0.69 8.54
CA VAL A 228 -23.44 0.46 9.08
C VAL A 228 -21.99 0.05 9.28
N VAL A 229 -21.09 0.75 8.60
CA VAL A 229 -19.64 0.59 8.78
C VAL A 229 -19.17 1.74 9.65
N GLU A 230 -18.40 1.44 10.69
CA GLU A 230 -17.84 2.44 11.60
C GLU A 230 -16.31 2.35 11.62
N THR A 231 -15.65 3.50 11.75
CA THR A 231 -14.21 3.59 12.00
C THR A 231 -13.94 4.75 12.94
N GLU A 232 -12.81 4.68 13.65
CA GLU A 232 -12.35 5.78 14.50
C GLU A 232 -11.29 6.61 13.79
N VAL A 233 -11.40 7.92 13.98
CA VAL A 233 -10.44 8.91 13.50
C VAL A 233 -9.77 9.53 14.72
N HIS A 234 -8.46 9.32 14.81
CA HIS A 234 -7.64 9.77 15.92
C HIS A 234 -6.84 11.00 15.49
N VAL A 235 -7.06 12.12 16.18
CA VAL A 235 -6.38 13.38 15.88
C VAL A 235 -5.07 13.45 16.63
N SER A 236 -3.96 13.64 15.92
CA SER A 236 -2.63 13.85 16.53
C SER A 236 -1.91 15.03 15.88
N THR A 237 -1.00 15.65 16.63
CA THR A 237 -0.02 16.59 16.07
C THR A 237 1.40 16.10 16.35
N PRO A 238 2.39 16.45 15.50
CA PRO A 238 3.78 16.09 15.74
C PRO A 238 4.32 16.59 17.08
N GLU A 239 3.82 17.73 17.58
CA GLU A 239 4.26 18.30 18.86
C GLU A 239 3.73 17.51 20.06
N ALA A 240 2.51 16.99 19.96
CA ALA A 240 1.87 16.24 21.03
C ALA A 240 2.26 14.75 21.03
N ASN A 241 2.56 14.19 19.85
CA ASN A 241 3.03 12.81 19.71
C ASN A 241 3.97 12.72 18.49
N PRO A 242 5.28 12.97 18.69
CA PRO A 242 6.25 13.01 17.60
C PRO A 242 6.55 11.62 17.01
N LEU A 243 6.13 10.55 17.70
CA LEU A 243 6.42 9.17 17.33
C LEU A 243 5.51 8.66 16.23
N VAL A 244 4.31 9.24 16.02
CA VAL A 244 3.36 8.74 15.01
C VAL A 244 4.02 8.67 13.63
N GLY A 245 3.90 7.50 12.99
CA GLY A 245 4.45 7.20 11.68
C GLY A 245 5.23 5.89 11.62
N TYR A 246 5.92 5.70 10.50
CA TYR A 246 6.79 4.58 10.20
C TYR A 246 8.24 4.94 10.53
N TRP A 247 8.98 3.95 11.00
CA TRP A 247 10.38 4.07 11.39
C TRP A 247 11.16 2.83 10.99
N GLN A 248 12.34 3.02 10.41
CA GLN A 248 13.27 1.97 10.00
C GLN A 248 14.56 2.03 10.82
N GLU A 249 14.99 0.90 11.39
CA GLU A 249 16.17 0.83 12.25
C GLU A 249 17.46 0.95 11.43
N GLU A 250 18.34 1.87 11.85
CA GLU A 250 19.68 2.01 11.27
C GLU A 250 20.78 1.51 12.20
N ALA A 251 20.58 1.58 13.51
CA ALA A 251 21.58 1.19 14.51
C ALA A 251 20.96 0.78 15.84
N GLN A 252 21.69 -0.05 16.59
CA GLN A 252 21.42 -0.43 17.96
C GLN A 252 22.46 0.20 18.90
N LEU A 253 22.08 0.46 20.15
CA LEU A 253 22.93 1.14 21.14
C LEU A 253 23.39 0.15 22.20
N SER A 254 24.68 -0.18 22.20
CA SER A 254 25.29 -1.06 23.21
C SER A 254 25.03 -0.59 24.64
N CYS A 255 24.70 -1.55 25.51
CA CYS A 255 24.49 -1.28 26.92
C CYS A 255 25.76 -0.74 27.59
N GLY A 256 25.61 0.34 28.37
CA GLY A 256 26.69 0.98 29.13
C GLY A 256 27.49 2.03 28.35
N SER A 257 27.97 1.73 27.14
CA SER A 257 28.75 2.69 26.35
C SER A 257 27.91 3.55 25.40
N GLY A 258 26.70 3.12 25.03
CA GLY A 258 25.85 3.81 24.06
C GLY A 258 26.46 3.87 22.66
N THR A 259 27.46 3.02 22.37
CA THR A 259 28.09 2.95 21.05
C THR A 259 27.12 2.32 20.05
N GLU A 260 27.02 2.92 18.87
CA GLU A 260 26.21 2.40 17.77
C GLU A 260 26.80 1.10 17.21
N VAL A 261 25.93 0.13 17.00
CA VAL A 261 26.22 -1.16 16.38
C VAL A 261 25.24 -1.34 15.23
N THR A 262 25.74 -1.78 14.08
CA THR A 262 24.87 -2.11 12.95
C THR A 262 24.14 -3.42 13.25
N PRO A 263 22.79 -3.44 13.24
CA PRO A 263 22.04 -4.66 13.48
C PRO A 263 22.30 -5.67 12.36
N ALA A 264 22.43 -6.95 12.71
CA ALA A 264 22.58 -8.01 11.71
C ALA A 264 21.30 -8.22 10.90
N LEU A 265 20.14 -8.03 11.54
CA LEU A 265 18.82 -7.94 10.91
C LEU A 265 18.08 -6.73 11.50
N PRO A 266 18.03 -5.58 10.80
CA PRO A 266 17.35 -4.39 11.30
C PRO A 266 15.83 -4.61 11.37
N ILE A 267 15.18 -3.93 12.32
CA ILE A 267 13.74 -3.71 12.27
C ILE A 267 13.44 -2.82 11.06
N THR A 268 12.71 -3.36 10.07
CA THR A 268 12.38 -2.62 8.86
C THR A 268 11.16 -1.72 9.07
N GLU A 269 10.22 -2.15 9.90
CA GLU A 269 9.02 -1.36 10.22
C GLU A 269 8.78 -1.35 11.74
N LEU A 270 8.99 -0.19 12.35
CA LEU A 270 8.43 0.18 13.64
C LEU A 270 7.35 1.22 13.38
N VAL A 271 6.09 0.86 13.63
CA VAL A 271 4.94 1.73 13.35
C VAL A 271 4.33 2.18 14.67
N PHE A 272 4.18 3.49 14.84
CA PHE A 272 3.38 4.08 15.91
C PHE A 272 2.13 4.71 15.30
N ALA A 273 0.96 4.20 15.69
CA ALA A 273 -0.32 4.72 15.23
C ALA A 273 -0.87 5.78 16.19
N SER A 274 -1.69 6.69 15.66
CA SER A 274 -2.28 7.78 16.45
C SER A 274 -3.27 7.33 17.51
N ASP A 275 -3.75 6.08 17.44
CA ASP A 275 -4.64 5.46 18.42
C ASP A 275 -3.90 4.89 19.64
N GLY A 276 -2.57 5.06 19.71
CA GLY A 276 -1.75 4.55 20.79
C GLY A 276 -1.35 3.09 20.60
N THR A 277 -1.53 2.50 19.43
CA THR A 277 -0.98 1.17 19.10
C THR A 277 0.39 1.27 18.44
N PHE A 278 1.18 0.20 18.58
CA PHE A 278 2.43 0.06 17.86
C PHE A 278 2.59 -1.35 17.28
N ALA A 279 3.40 -1.47 16.24
CA ALA A 279 3.74 -2.72 15.58
C ALA A 279 5.23 -2.75 15.23
N VAL A 280 5.83 -3.94 15.27
CA VAL A 280 7.23 -4.20 14.91
C VAL A 280 7.29 -5.32 13.89
N THR A 281 8.06 -5.09 12.82
CA THR A 281 8.33 -6.04 11.76
C THR A 281 9.81 -5.99 11.34
N TRP A 282 10.50 -7.12 11.40
CA TRP A 282 11.88 -7.24 10.91
C TRP A 282 11.94 -7.44 9.40
N THR A 283 11.08 -8.31 8.86
CA THR A 283 11.06 -8.65 7.44
C THR A 283 9.63 -8.49 6.91
N PRO A 284 9.29 -7.32 6.36
CA PRO A 284 7.94 -7.06 5.87
C PRO A 284 7.60 -7.99 4.72
N PHE A 285 6.43 -8.62 4.83
CA PHE A 285 5.88 -9.49 3.81
C PHE A 285 4.36 -9.46 3.93
N GLU A 286 3.68 -8.96 2.91
CA GLU A 286 2.22 -8.80 2.90
C GLU A 286 1.71 -8.02 4.12
N SER A 287 0.83 -8.62 4.93
CA SER A 287 0.27 -8.04 6.17
C SER A 287 0.91 -8.62 7.44
N TYR A 288 2.05 -9.28 7.30
CA TYR A 288 2.74 -9.91 8.41
C TYR A 288 3.37 -8.86 9.34
N VAL A 289 3.13 -9.03 10.63
CA VAL A 289 3.70 -8.24 11.73
C VAL A 289 4.32 -9.22 12.73
N ASP A 290 5.54 -8.96 13.22
CA ASP A 290 6.17 -9.86 14.20
C ASP A 290 5.48 -9.75 15.56
N TYR A 291 5.30 -8.54 16.08
CA TYR A 291 4.50 -8.31 17.29
C TYR A 291 3.90 -6.91 17.36
N TRP A 292 2.91 -6.75 18.24
CA TRP A 292 2.16 -5.50 18.39
C TRP A 292 1.69 -5.27 19.82
N GLY A 293 1.32 -4.03 20.10
CA GLY A 293 0.92 -3.63 21.43
C GLY A 293 0.37 -2.22 21.48
N THR A 294 0.34 -1.68 22.69
CA THR A 294 0.00 -0.29 22.96
C THR A 294 1.22 0.47 23.44
N TYR A 295 1.28 1.77 23.16
CA TYR A 295 2.32 2.64 23.67
C TYR A 295 1.75 3.87 24.36
N THR A 296 2.51 4.40 25.31
CA THR A 296 2.27 5.72 25.89
C THR A 296 3.53 6.56 25.84
N VAL A 297 3.35 7.87 25.69
CA VAL A 297 4.46 8.81 25.55
C VAL A 297 4.24 10.00 26.50
N ASP A 298 5.30 10.39 27.19
CA ASP A 298 5.36 11.66 27.90
C ASP A 298 6.40 12.53 27.20
N VAL A 299 5.91 13.44 26.36
CA VAL A 299 6.77 14.32 25.55
C VAL A 299 7.58 15.28 26.41
N ALA A 300 7.05 15.71 27.56
CA ALA A 300 7.75 16.64 28.45
C ALA A 300 8.92 15.95 29.17
N ARG A 301 8.78 14.66 29.50
CA ARG A 301 9.81 13.86 30.17
C ARG A 301 10.71 13.09 29.19
N GLY A 302 10.31 12.98 27.93
CA GLY A 302 10.99 12.18 26.93
C GLY A 302 10.95 10.69 27.26
N THR A 303 9.85 10.20 27.84
CA THR A 303 9.69 8.79 28.24
C THR A 303 8.69 8.07 27.36
N LEU A 304 8.94 6.79 27.11
CA LEU A 304 8.14 5.89 26.30
C LEU A 304 7.90 4.59 27.08
N GLU A 305 6.67 4.10 27.01
CA GLU A 305 6.30 2.77 27.51
C GLU A 305 5.61 2.01 26.39
N LEU A 306 6.09 0.81 26.09
CA LEU A 306 5.54 -0.15 25.14
C LEU A 306 5.03 -1.36 25.91
N VAL A 307 3.77 -1.73 25.67
CA VAL A 307 3.15 -2.92 26.27
C VAL A 307 2.77 -3.87 25.14
N VAL A 308 3.54 -4.94 24.98
CA VAL A 308 3.25 -6.00 24.00
C VAL A 308 1.97 -6.71 24.40
N SER A 309 1.04 -6.83 23.45
CA SER A 309 -0.28 -7.45 23.65
C SER A 309 -0.46 -8.73 22.85
N GLY A 310 0.36 -8.93 21.81
CA GLY A 310 0.29 -10.08 20.91
C GLY A 310 1.38 -10.03 19.86
N GLY A 311 1.48 -11.09 19.06
CA GLY A 311 2.46 -11.21 18.00
C GLY A 311 2.46 -12.58 17.36
N ASN A 312 2.98 -12.65 16.13
CA ASN A 312 3.31 -13.89 15.45
C ASN A 312 4.67 -14.45 15.93
N ASP A 313 5.60 -13.57 16.30
CA ASP A 313 6.94 -13.89 16.76
C ASP A 313 7.41 -12.88 17.83
N ILE A 314 6.94 -13.05 19.07
CA ILE A 314 7.25 -12.15 20.18
C ILE A 314 8.61 -12.54 20.79
N PRO A 315 9.63 -11.65 20.81
CA PRO A 315 10.88 -11.94 21.49
C PRO A 315 10.69 -12.13 23.01
N PRO A 316 11.43 -13.06 23.64
CA PRO A 316 11.30 -13.32 25.07
C PRO A 316 11.92 -12.22 25.96
N ASP A 317 12.65 -11.28 25.37
CA ASP A 317 13.50 -10.29 26.04
C ASP A 317 13.11 -8.85 25.73
N VAL A 318 11.89 -8.59 25.25
CA VAL A 318 11.39 -7.21 25.06
C VAL A 318 11.38 -6.47 26.40
N ASP A 319 12.03 -5.31 26.43
CA ASP A 319 11.95 -4.31 27.50
C ASP A 319 11.35 -3.02 26.92
N GLY A 320 10.07 -2.79 27.22
CA GLY A 320 9.29 -1.72 26.62
C GLY A 320 9.41 -0.36 27.31
N HIS A 321 10.18 -0.23 28.39
CA HIS A 321 10.23 1.00 29.18
C HIS A 321 11.51 1.76 28.92
N GLY A 322 11.43 3.03 28.51
CA GLY A 322 12.64 3.84 28.38
C GLY A 322 12.38 5.27 27.97
N ARG A 323 13.28 5.79 27.16
CA ARG A 323 13.31 7.17 26.69
C ARG A 323 13.25 7.24 25.18
N PHE A 324 12.74 8.37 24.71
CA PHE A 324 12.80 8.72 23.30
C PHE A 324 13.32 10.15 23.12
N ALA A 325 13.98 10.40 22.00
CA ALA A 325 14.34 11.73 21.53
C ALA A 325 14.32 11.77 20.00
N LEU A 326 14.02 12.93 19.43
CA LEU A 326 14.30 13.22 18.03
C LEU A 326 15.58 14.04 17.96
N ASP A 327 16.53 13.60 17.14
CA ASP A 327 17.74 14.38 16.90
C ASP A 327 17.50 15.55 15.93
N ALA A 328 18.54 16.35 15.67
CA ALA A 328 18.45 17.52 14.79
C ALA A 328 18.09 17.19 13.33
N THR A 329 18.24 15.93 12.92
CA THR A 329 17.88 15.42 11.59
C THR A 329 16.52 14.75 11.55
N GLY A 330 15.81 14.67 12.68
CA GLY A 330 14.52 14.03 12.81
C GLY A 330 14.59 12.51 13.02
N ARG A 331 15.77 11.95 13.30
CA ARG A 331 15.94 10.53 13.61
C ARG A 331 15.44 10.25 15.02
N LEU A 332 14.76 9.12 15.19
CA LEU A 332 14.27 8.65 16.48
C LEU A 332 15.37 7.89 17.21
N ILE A 333 15.72 8.36 18.39
CA ILE A 333 16.61 7.67 19.33
C ILE A 333 15.73 7.10 20.43
N LEU A 334 15.74 5.78 20.56
CA LEU A 334 15.20 5.06 21.70
C LEU A 334 16.35 4.63 22.61
N SER A 335 16.24 4.88 23.90
CA SER A 335 17.26 4.48 24.87
C SER A 335 16.64 3.96 26.15
N GLU A 336 17.43 3.21 26.91
CA GLU A 336 16.98 2.54 28.14
C GLU A 336 15.88 1.49 27.89
N LEU A 337 15.64 1.08 26.64
CA LEU A 337 14.65 0.07 26.24
C LEU A 337 15.24 -0.88 25.20
N TRP A 338 14.59 -2.03 24.99
CA TRP A 338 14.98 -3.04 24.01
C TRP A 338 13.75 -3.65 23.32
N LEU A 339 13.73 -3.61 21.97
CA LEU A 339 12.65 -4.17 21.15
C LEU A 339 12.77 -5.69 20.92
N GLY A 340 13.69 -6.35 21.63
CA GLY A 340 13.85 -7.79 21.65
C GLY A 340 14.82 -8.33 20.59
N THR A 341 15.39 -9.49 20.87
CA THR A 341 16.26 -10.20 19.95
C THR A 341 15.41 -11.03 18.98
N THR A 342 15.58 -10.79 17.68
CA THR A 342 14.84 -11.54 16.65
C THR A 342 15.09 -13.05 16.81
N PRO A 343 14.04 -13.88 16.94
CA PRO A 343 14.19 -15.33 17.07
C PRO A 343 14.85 -15.99 15.86
N ARG A 344 14.88 -15.30 14.71
CA ARG A 344 15.39 -15.79 13.42
C ARG A 344 16.92 -15.79 13.30
N MET A 345 17.62 -14.96 14.07
CA MET A 345 19.09 -14.78 13.93
C MET A 345 19.90 -15.47 15.04
N GLY A 346 19.26 -16.13 16.01
CA GLY A 346 19.96 -16.69 17.17
C GLY A 346 20.35 -15.61 18.19
N SER A 347 21.30 -15.92 19.07
CA SER A 347 21.61 -15.12 20.26
C SER A 347 22.43 -13.85 19.98
N ASP A 348 21.86 -12.88 19.26
CA ASP A 348 22.42 -11.52 19.30
C ASP A 348 22.31 -10.98 20.74
N PRO A 349 23.36 -10.32 21.26
CA PRO A 349 23.31 -9.76 22.59
C PRO A 349 22.26 -8.65 22.64
N ALA A 350 21.46 -8.63 23.72
CA ALA A 350 20.54 -7.52 23.93
C ALA A 350 21.30 -6.18 24.00
N HIS A 351 20.71 -5.17 23.37
CA HIS A 351 21.18 -3.78 23.43
C HIS A 351 20.25 -2.96 24.34
N CYS A 352 20.59 -1.69 24.58
CA CYS A 352 19.86 -0.81 25.49
C CYS A 352 19.29 0.42 24.76
N GLY A 353 19.09 0.31 23.46
CA GLY A 353 18.53 1.37 22.64
C GLY A 353 18.67 1.12 21.15
N HIS A 354 18.08 2.03 20.39
CA HIS A 354 17.93 1.95 18.94
C HIS A 354 17.98 3.35 18.34
N ARG A 355 18.33 3.41 17.06
CA ARG A 355 18.20 4.62 16.24
C ARG A 355 17.48 4.29 14.95
N PHE A 356 16.45 5.07 14.65
CA PHE A 356 15.61 4.92 13.48
C PHE A 356 15.59 6.17 12.60
N VAL A 357 15.30 5.96 11.32
CA VAL A 357 14.90 6.98 10.33
C VAL A 357 13.43 6.81 9.95
N ARG A 358 12.82 7.83 9.34
CA ARG A 358 11.43 7.77 8.83
C ARG A 358 11.36 7.14 7.44
#